data_AF-A0A957KYW2-F1
#
_entry.id   AF-A0A957KYW2-F1
#
_cell.length_a   1.000
_cell.length_b   1.000
_cell.length_c   1.000
_cell.angle_alpha   90.00
_cell.angle_beta   90.00
_cell.angle_gamma   90.00
#
_symmetry.space_group_name_H-M   'P 1'
#
loop_
_entity.id
_entity.type
_entity.pdbx_description
1 polymer ?
#
loop_
_entity_poly.entity_id
_entity_poly.type
_entity_poly.pdbx_seq_one_letter_code
_entity_poly.pdbx_strand_id
1 'polypeptide(L)'
;PRAELERLVELLGKLFSLCLSAGDPPGSWCLAHSRRRAPGPDAPILQQISQFMSDFNAYRDDAHMAAWQAEGVAAYVWEAFNFVHSGQAKNAAELDEKLFYR
;
A
#
# COMPACT_ATOMS: atom_id res chain seq x y z
N PRO A 1 -24.49 10.75 10.38
CA PRO A 1 -23.37 11.40 11.09
C PRO A 1 -22.76 10.58 12.25
N ARG A 2 -23.46 10.35 13.38
CA ARG A 2 -22.87 9.62 14.53
C ARG A 2 -22.71 8.12 14.27
N ALA A 3 -23.76 7.45 13.81
CA ALA A 3 -23.73 6.00 13.56
C ALA A 3 -22.70 5.60 12.50
N GLU A 4 -22.46 6.46 11.50
CA GLU A 4 -21.44 6.23 10.46
C GLU A 4 -20.01 6.37 11.02
N LEU A 5 -19.80 7.34 11.93
CA LEU A 5 -18.52 7.50 12.62
C LEU A 5 -18.26 6.32 13.58
N GLU A 6 -19.28 5.86 14.30
CA GLU A 6 -19.18 4.68 15.15
C GLU A 6 -18.83 3.43 14.33
N ARG A 7 -19.48 3.25 13.17
CA ARG A 7 -19.14 2.18 12.21
C ARG A 7 -17.72 2.32 11.67
N LEU A 8 -17.27 3.53 11.35
CA LEU A 8 -15.91 3.77 10.87
C LEU A 8 -14.86 3.41 11.94
N VAL A 9 -15.09 3.80 13.20
CA VAL A 9 -14.21 3.44 14.31
C VAL A 9 -14.11 1.92 14.48
N GLU A 10 -15.23 1.21 14.39
CA GLU A 10 -15.25 -0.26 14.46
C GLU A 10 -14.43 -0.90 13.33
N LEU A 11 -14.62 -0.43 12.09
CA LEU A 11 -13.91 -0.94 10.92
C LEU A 11 -12.41 -0.66 10.99
N LEU A 12 -12.01 0.55 11.40
CA LEU A 12 -10.61 0.91 11.60
C LEU A 12 -9.98 0.07 12.73
N GLY A 13 -10.72 -0.15 13.83
CA GLY A 13 -10.27 -1.00 14.93
C GLY A 13 -10.00 -2.44 14.46
N LYS A 14 -10.91 -3.02 13.68
CA LYS A 14 -10.74 -4.36 13.08
C LYS A 14 -9.50 -4.42 12.20
N LEU A 15 -9.34 -3.45 11.30
CA LEU A 15 -8.15 -3.32 10.46
C LEU A 15 -6.87 -3.30 11.29
N PHE A 16 -6.80 -2.46 12.33
CA PHE A 16 -5.60 -2.38 13.16
C PHE A 16 -5.28 -3.69 13.88
N SER A 17 -6.29 -4.37 14.41
CA SER A 17 -6.10 -5.70 15.02
C SER A 17 -5.55 -6.71 14.02
N LEU A 18 -5.98 -6.65 12.76
CA LEU A 18 -5.48 -7.50 11.68
C LEU A 18 -4.06 -7.14 11.27
N CYS A 19 -3.73 -5.85 11.14
CA CYS A 19 -2.36 -5.40 10.88
C CYS A 19 -1.37 -5.93 11.94
N LEU A 20 -1.78 -5.94 13.21
CA LEU A 20 -0.96 -6.45 14.31
C LEU A 20 -0.83 -7.99 14.29
N SER A 21 -1.78 -8.71 13.70
CA SER A 21 -1.78 -10.17 13.62
C SER A 21 -1.31 -10.72 12.26
N ALA A 22 -1.12 -9.86 11.25
CA ALA A 22 -0.85 -10.24 9.87
C ALA A 22 0.48 -11.00 9.65
N GLY A 23 1.37 -11.05 10.64
CA GLY A 23 2.68 -11.68 10.50
C GLY A 23 3.55 -10.99 9.45
N ASP A 24 4.59 -11.68 8.98
CA ASP A 24 5.35 -11.20 7.81
C ASP A 24 4.45 -11.17 6.56
N PRO A 25 4.69 -10.28 5.59
CA PRO A 25 3.87 -10.19 4.38
C PRO A 25 3.69 -11.58 3.73
N PRO A 26 2.48 -11.93 3.26
CA PRO A 26 2.15 -13.27 2.75
C PRO A 26 2.94 -13.63 1.48
N GLY A 27 3.67 -12.67 0.92
CA GLY A 27 4.72 -12.85 -0.06
C GLY A 27 5.44 -11.54 -0.33
N SER A 28 6.66 -11.62 -0.86
CA SER A 28 7.43 -10.47 -1.31
C SER A 28 7.26 -10.27 -2.82
N TRP A 29 6.02 -10.33 -3.34
CA TRP A 29 5.79 -10.38 -4.79
C TRP A 29 6.26 -9.10 -5.47
N CYS A 30 5.91 -7.93 -4.93
CA CYS A 30 6.36 -6.65 -5.45
C CYS A 30 7.88 -6.54 -5.37
N LEU A 31 8.47 -6.87 -4.22
CA LEU A 31 9.92 -6.83 -4.04
C LEU A 31 10.65 -7.81 -4.97
N ALA A 32 10.19 -9.06 -5.07
CA ALA A 32 10.75 -10.06 -5.97
C ALA A 32 10.67 -9.61 -7.42
N HIS A 33 9.58 -8.97 -7.82
CA HIS A 33 9.45 -8.38 -9.15
C HIS A 33 10.39 -7.18 -9.35
N SER A 34 10.55 -6.31 -8.36
CA SER A 34 11.51 -5.20 -8.39
C SER A 34 12.95 -5.69 -8.58
N ARG A 35 13.35 -6.73 -7.82
CA ARG A 35 14.69 -7.31 -7.87
C ARG A 35 15.05 -7.96 -9.21
N ARG A 36 14.08 -8.35 -10.04
CA ARG A 36 14.34 -8.84 -11.41
C ARG A 36 14.92 -7.76 -12.33
N ARG A 37 14.76 -6.48 -11.98
CA ARG A 37 15.33 -5.34 -12.70
C ARG A 37 16.57 -4.77 -12.03
N ALA A 38 17.05 -5.40 -10.95
CA ALA A 38 18.20 -4.90 -10.23
C ALA A 38 19.43 -4.86 -11.15
N PRO A 39 20.21 -3.77 -11.11
CA PRO A 39 21.40 -3.66 -11.92
C PRO A 39 22.45 -4.67 -11.43
N GLY A 40 23.37 -5.04 -12.33
CA GLY A 40 24.50 -5.92 -11.98
C GLY A 40 25.42 -5.30 -10.92
N PRO A 41 26.29 -6.11 -10.29
CA PRO A 41 27.16 -5.65 -9.20
C PRO A 41 28.12 -4.51 -9.60
N ASP A 42 28.50 -4.45 -10.88
CA ASP A 42 29.43 -3.44 -11.42
C ASP A 42 28.74 -2.15 -11.86
N ALA A 43 27.42 -2.01 -11.64
CA ALA A 43 26.69 -0.83 -12.04
C ALA A 43 27.09 0.43 -11.24
N PRO A 44 26.94 1.64 -11.82
CA PRO A 44 27.20 2.88 -11.11
C PRO A 44 26.47 2.97 -9.77
N ILE A 45 27.13 3.49 -8.73
CA ILE A 45 26.59 3.56 -7.36
C ILE A 45 25.21 4.24 -7.31
N LEU A 46 25.01 5.32 -8.07
CA LEU A 46 23.72 6.02 -8.12
C LEU A 46 22.59 5.14 -8.68
N GLN A 47 22.90 4.24 -9.63
CA GLN A 47 21.93 3.30 -10.17
C GLN A 47 21.56 2.24 -9.13
N GLN A 48 22.52 1.76 -8.35
CA GLN A 48 22.27 0.83 -7.25
C GLN A 48 21.40 1.46 -6.16
N ILE A 49 21.70 2.71 -5.76
CA ILE A 49 20.89 3.47 -4.80
C ILE A 49 19.46 3.65 -5.32
N SER A 50 19.29 4.05 -6.58
CA SER A 50 17.96 4.21 -7.19
C SER A 50 17.16 2.90 -7.19
N GLN A 51 17.81 1.77 -7.44
CA GLN A 51 17.17 0.46 -7.34
C GLN A 51 16.75 0.14 -5.90
N PHE A 52 17.60 0.39 -4.89
CA PHE A 52 17.25 0.13 -3.50
C PHE A 52 16.06 0.97 -3.03
N MET A 53 15.95 2.22 -3.49
CA MET A 53 14.77 3.06 -3.23
C MET A 53 13.51 2.45 -3.85
N SER A 54 13.62 1.86 -5.04
CA SER A 54 12.51 1.16 -5.70
C SER A 54 12.13 -0.13 -4.96
N ASP A 55 13.12 -0.89 -4.49
CA ASP A 55 12.92 -2.11 -3.69
C ASP A 55 12.22 -1.80 -2.36
N PHE A 56 12.58 -0.68 -1.71
CA PHE A 56 11.94 -0.24 -0.48
C PHE A 56 10.45 0.08 -0.71
N ASN A 57 10.12 0.80 -1.79
CA ASN A 57 8.74 1.07 -2.15
C ASN A 57 7.98 -0.22 -2.44
N ALA A 58 8.60 -1.16 -3.15
CA ALA A 58 7.98 -2.45 -3.46
C ALA A 58 7.71 -3.29 -2.19
N TYR A 59 8.63 -3.30 -1.22
CA TYR A 59 8.41 -3.95 0.07
C TYR A 59 7.28 -3.29 0.86
N ARG A 60 7.19 -1.96 0.83
CA ARG A 60 6.06 -1.23 1.44
C ARG A 60 4.74 -1.65 0.80
N ASP A 61 4.70 -1.84 -0.51
CA ASP A 61 3.49 -2.29 -1.21
C ASP A 61 3.12 -3.74 -0.80
N ASP A 62 4.09 -4.65 -0.66
CA ASP A 62 3.87 -6.01 -0.13
C ASP A 62 3.28 -5.98 1.30
N ALA A 63 3.84 -5.14 2.18
CA ALA A 63 3.34 -4.96 3.55
C ALA A 63 1.94 -4.33 3.58
N HIS A 64 1.67 -3.36 2.69
CA HIS A 64 0.34 -2.78 2.55
C HIS A 64 -0.66 -3.85 2.10
N MET A 65 -0.35 -4.65 1.07
CA MET A 65 -1.22 -5.74 0.59
C MET A 65 -1.51 -6.75 1.70
N ALA A 66 -0.50 -7.15 2.49
CA ALA A 66 -0.65 -8.04 3.62
C ALA A 66 -1.73 -7.58 4.62
N ALA A 67 -1.75 -6.28 4.91
CA ALA A 67 -2.60 -5.69 5.95
C ALA A 67 -4.10 -5.72 5.61
N TRP A 68 -4.48 -5.62 4.34
CA TRP A 68 -5.89 -5.56 3.93
C TRP A 68 -6.40 -6.78 3.19
N GLN A 69 -5.53 -7.65 2.66
CA GLN A 69 -5.95 -8.79 1.84
C GLN A 69 -6.93 -9.72 2.57
N ALA A 70 -6.77 -9.90 3.89
CA ALA A 70 -7.65 -10.73 4.71
C ALA A 70 -9.11 -10.23 4.73
N GLU A 71 -9.33 -8.93 4.48
CA GLU A 71 -10.65 -8.31 4.47
C GLU A 71 -11.40 -8.52 3.15
N GLY A 72 -10.79 -9.18 2.15
CA GLY A 72 -11.40 -9.46 0.85
C GLY A 72 -11.71 -8.19 0.02
N VAL A 73 -11.12 -7.05 0.39
CA VAL A 73 -11.26 -5.78 -0.31
C VAL A 73 -10.41 -5.80 -1.57
N ALA A 74 -10.85 -5.21 -2.67
CA ALA A 74 -10.02 -5.11 -3.87
C ALA A 74 -8.93 -4.03 -3.72
N ALA A 75 -7.76 -4.24 -4.32
CA ALA A 75 -6.61 -3.34 -4.20
C ALA A 75 -6.94 -1.87 -4.53
N TYR A 76 -7.71 -1.62 -5.59
CA TYR A 76 -8.10 -0.27 -5.99
C TYR A 76 -9.06 0.39 -4.97
N VAL A 77 -9.88 -0.39 -4.27
CA VAL A 77 -10.76 0.11 -3.20
C VAL A 77 -9.92 0.50 -1.99
N TRP A 78 -8.91 -0.32 -1.66
CA TRP A 78 -7.99 -0.02 -0.57
C TRP A 78 -7.18 1.26 -0.85
N GLU A 79 -6.71 1.43 -2.09
CA GLU A 79 -5.97 2.62 -2.48
C GLU A 79 -6.85 3.88 -2.48
N ALA A 80 -8.10 3.76 -2.92
CA ALA A 80 -9.06 4.85 -2.82
C ALA A 80 -9.27 5.27 -1.36
N PHE A 81 -9.44 4.30 -0.46
CA PHE A 81 -9.49 4.55 0.97
C PHE A 81 -8.22 5.22 1.50
N ASN A 82 -7.03 4.80 1.03
CA ASN A 82 -5.75 5.41 1.38
C ASN A 82 -5.70 6.91 1.08
N PHE A 83 -6.14 7.32 -0.10
CA PHE A 83 -6.18 8.73 -0.47
C PHE A 83 -7.17 9.54 0.37
N VAL A 84 -8.33 8.96 0.71
CA VAL A 84 -9.33 9.61 1.56
C VAL A 84 -8.83 9.73 3.00
N HIS A 85 -8.32 8.64 3.60
CA HIS A 85 -7.89 8.64 5.00
C HIS A 85 -6.69 9.56 5.23
N SER A 86 -5.77 9.65 4.26
CA SER A 86 -4.56 10.47 4.37
C SER A 86 -4.81 11.95 4.08
N GLY A 87 -6.06 12.32 3.74
CA GLY A 87 -6.44 13.68 3.37
C GLY A 87 -5.90 14.13 2.01
N GLN A 88 -5.38 13.20 1.21
CA GLN A 88 -4.86 13.46 -0.14
C GLN A 88 -5.96 13.60 -1.19
N ALA A 89 -7.18 13.12 -0.91
CA ALA A 89 -8.38 13.38 -1.68
C ALA A 89 -9.57 13.61 -0.72
N LYS A 90 -10.30 14.71 -0.92
CA LYS A 90 -11.43 15.13 -0.06
C LYS A 90 -12.78 14.97 -0.74
N ASN A 91 -12.78 14.69 -2.03
CA ASN A 91 -13.98 14.54 -2.85
C ASN A 91 -13.69 13.59 -4.02
N ALA A 92 -14.75 13.22 -4.75
CA ALA A 92 -14.66 12.27 -5.86
C ALA A 92 -13.77 12.76 -7.01
N ALA A 93 -13.73 14.07 -7.30
CA ALA A 93 -12.92 14.61 -8.38
C ALA A 93 -11.42 14.51 -8.07
N GLU A 94 -11.01 14.89 -6.86
CA GLU A 94 -9.64 14.72 -6.41
C GLU A 94 -9.22 13.24 -6.37
N LEU A 95 -10.14 12.35 -6.01
CA LEU A 95 -9.88 10.91 -6.00
C LEU A 95 -9.65 10.37 -7.41
N ASP A 96 -10.46 10.81 -8.38
CA ASP A 96 -10.32 10.46 -9.80
C ASP A 96 -8.95 10.89 -10.35
N GLU A 97 -8.54 12.13 -10.08
CA GLU A 97 -7.22 12.64 -10.46
C GLU A 97 -6.05 11.81 -9.88
N LYS A 98 -6.20 11.34 -8.63
CA LYS A 98 -5.17 10.54 -7.94
C LYS A 98 -5.12 9.09 -8.44
N LEU A 99 -6.26 8.53 -8.82
CA LEU A 99 -6.35 7.15 -9.31
C LEU A 99 -6.04 7.05 -10.80
N PHE A 100 -6.14 8.14 -11.57
CA PHE A 100 -5.90 8.14 -13.02
C PHE A 100 -4.54 7.56 -13.44
N TYR A 101 -3.51 7.66 -12.59
CA TYR A 101 -2.14 7.23 -12.89
C TYR A 101 -1.73 5.91 -12.23
N ARG A 102 -2.67 5.15 -11.66
CA ARG A 102 -2.39 3.91 -10.93
C ARG A 102 -2.83 2.64 -11.64
#